data_AF-A0A2M7HW91-F1
#
_entry.id   AF-A0A2M7HW91-F1
#
_cell.length_a   1.000
_cell.length_b   1.000
_cell.length_c   1.000
_cell.angle_alpha   90.00
_cell.angle_beta   90.00
_cell.angle_gamma   90.00
#
_symmetry.space_group_name_H-M   'P 1'
#
loop_
_entity.id
_entity.type
_entity.pdbx_description
1 polymer ?
#
loop_
_entity_poly.entity_id
_entity_poly.type
_entity_poly.pdbx_seq_one_letter_code
_entity_poly.pdbx_strand_id
1 'polypeptide(L)'
;MSQLSTGYISGVFGGLVNNADDKVSTFITDHTGSVGADGSFTKDPNGTLILSASDSLSLQQLMADQSITAQTSTSTLKSIKDSISAAARNI
;
A
#
# COMPACT_ATOMS: atom_id res chain seq x y z
N MET A 1 10.30 -23.42 16.36
CA MET A 1 10.02 -23.50 14.91
C MET A 1 8.88 -22.55 14.61
N SER A 2 9.15 -21.37 14.05
CA SER A 2 8.10 -20.47 13.55
C SER A 2 7.43 -21.17 12.38
N GLN A 3 6.24 -21.71 12.60
CA GLN A 3 5.54 -22.48 11.59
C GLN A 3 5.14 -21.52 10.47
N LEU A 4 5.54 -21.83 9.23
CA LEU A 4 5.07 -21.17 8.00
C LEU A 4 3.57 -21.44 7.83
N SER A 5 2.76 -20.85 8.70
CA SER A 5 1.31 -20.89 8.65
C SER A 5 0.82 -19.82 7.67
N THR A 6 -0.24 -20.13 6.94
CA THR A 6 -0.93 -19.17 6.09
C THR A 6 -1.36 -17.91 6.86
N GLY A 7 -1.65 -18.04 8.17
CA GLY A 7 -1.95 -16.90 9.04
C GLY A 7 -0.75 -15.98 9.31
N TYR A 8 0.42 -16.56 9.58
CA TYR A 8 1.65 -15.77 9.77
C TYR A 8 2.04 -15.03 8.48
N ILE A 9 1.99 -15.74 7.35
CA ILE A 9 2.32 -15.20 6.04
C ILE A 9 1.32 -14.11 5.62
N SER A 10 0.03 -14.32 5.86
CA SER A 10 -1.00 -13.30 5.64
C SER A 10 -0.78 -12.06 6.49
N GLY A 11 -0.28 -12.22 7.73
CA GLY A 11 0.06 -11.09 8.60
C GLY A 11 1.24 -10.27 8.08
N VAL A 12 2.32 -10.93 7.63
CA VAL A 12 3.48 -10.25 7.05
C VAL A 12 3.10 -9.51 5.77
N PHE A 13 2.39 -10.16 4.85
CA PHE A 13 1.94 -9.51 3.62
C PHE A 13 0.91 -8.41 3.86
N GLY A 14 0.01 -8.59 4.83
CA GLY A 14 -0.88 -7.52 5.28
C GLY A 14 -0.11 -6.30 5.78
N GLY A 15 0.96 -6.51 6.53
CA GLY A 15 1.85 -5.41 6.97
C GLY A 15 2.52 -4.68 5.82
N LEU A 16 2.93 -5.38 4.75
CA LEU A 16 3.50 -4.77 3.55
C LEU A 16 2.47 -3.96 2.77
N VAL A 17 1.25 -4.49 2.61
CA VAL A 17 0.14 -3.78 1.96
C VAL A 17 -0.24 -2.53 2.76
N ASN A 18 -0.35 -2.65 4.08
CA ASN A 18 -0.62 -1.51 4.95
C ASN A 18 0.48 -0.45 4.84
N ASN A 19 1.76 -0.84 4.79
CA ASN A 19 2.83 0.14 4.61
C ASN A 19 2.72 0.91 3.28
N ALA A 20 2.33 0.23 2.20
CA ALA A 20 2.13 0.88 0.92
C ALA A 20 0.90 1.81 0.93
N ASP A 21 -0.19 1.39 1.58
CA ASP A 21 -1.39 2.21 1.77
C ASP A 21 -1.12 3.44 2.64
N ASP A 22 -0.38 3.27 3.75
CA ASP A 22 0.04 4.35 4.63
C ASP A 22 0.87 5.40 3.89
N LYS A 23 1.73 4.99 2.96
CA LYS A 23 2.52 5.93 2.14
C LYS A 23 1.64 6.75 1.20
N VAL A 24 0.67 6.12 0.54
CA VAL A 24 -0.30 6.83 -0.32
C VAL A 24 -1.17 7.78 0.51
N SER A 25 -1.68 7.29 1.64
CA SER A 25 -2.51 8.06 2.57
C SER A 25 -1.76 9.27 3.14
N THR A 26 -0.52 9.07 3.59
CA THR A 26 0.36 10.13 4.09
C THR A 26 0.61 11.16 3.00
N PHE A 27 0.93 10.72 1.78
CA PHE A 27 1.15 11.61 0.65
C PHE A 27 -0.06 12.48 0.35
N ILE A 28 -1.25 11.88 0.24
CA ILE A 28 -2.50 12.61 -0.02
C ILE A 28 -2.75 13.61 1.11
N THR A 29 -2.61 13.18 2.37
CA THR A 29 -2.84 14.03 3.53
C THR A 29 -1.86 15.22 3.57
N ASP A 30 -0.59 15.00 3.21
CA ASP A 30 0.43 16.04 3.18
C ASP A 30 0.21 17.06 2.06
N HIS A 31 -0.47 16.68 0.99
CA HIS A 31 -0.79 17.54 -0.16
C HIS A 31 -2.25 18.00 -0.17
N THR A 32 -3.03 17.70 0.88
CA THR A 32 -4.39 18.20 1.03
C THR A 32 -4.37 19.47 1.87
N GLY A 33 -4.90 20.55 1.31
CA GLY A 33 -4.83 21.85 1.95
C GLY A 33 -5.45 22.96 1.12
N SER A 34 -4.99 24.18 1.39
CA SER A 34 -5.38 25.39 0.67
C SER A 34 -4.14 26.20 0.30
N VAL A 35 -4.18 26.87 -0.84
CA VAL A 35 -3.13 27.81 -1.27
C VAL A 35 -3.59 29.22 -0.98
N GLY A 36 -2.80 29.95 -0.19
CA GLY A 36 -3.02 31.36 0.11
C GLY A 36 -2.81 32.27 -1.11
N ALA A 37 -3.24 33.52 -1.01
CA ALA A 37 -3.05 34.52 -2.08
C ALA A 37 -1.57 34.83 -2.37
N ASP A 38 -0.67 34.46 -1.46
CA ASP A 38 0.79 34.53 -1.56
C ASP A 38 1.43 33.29 -2.23
N GLY A 39 0.62 32.29 -2.59
CA GLY A 39 1.09 31.02 -3.15
C GLY A 39 1.58 30.02 -2.10
N SER A 40 1.47 30.33 -0.80
CA SER A 40 1.88 29.42 0.27
C SER A 40 0.86 28.30 0.46
N PHE A 41 1.34 27.05 0.45
CA PHE A 41 0.52 25.89 0.79
C PHE A 41 0.38 25.76 2.30
N THR A 42 -0.86 25.63 2.78
CA THR A 42 -1.16 25.30 4.18
C THR A 42 -1.93 23.99 4.22
N LYS A 43 -1.39 23.01 4.95
CA LYS A 43 -2.00 21.69 5.13
C LYS A 43 -3.32 21.83 5.91
N ASP A 44 -4.41 21.31 5.34
CA ASP A 44 -5.73 21.27 5.95
C ASP A 44 -6.40 19.94 5.54
N PRO A 45 -6.75 19.06 6.49
CA PRO A 45 -7.40 17.78 6.20
C PRO A 45 -8.74 17.90 5.45
N ASN A 46 -9.42 19.05 5.56
CA ASN A 46 -10.69 19.31 4.85
C ASN A 46 -10.47 20.15 3.57
N GLY A 47 -9.23 20.43 3.22
CA GLY A 47 -8.85 21.18 2.04
C GLY A 47 -9.02 20.39 0.74
N THR A 48 -8.48 20.93 -0.35
CA THR A 48 -8.42 20.24 -1.64
C THR A 48 -7.06 19.59 -1.81
N LEU A 49 -7.00 18.48 -2.54
CA LEU A 49 -5.74 17.87 -2.95
C LEU A 49 -5.05 18.78 -3.98
N ILE A 50 -3.91 19.34 -3.62
CA ILE A 50 -3.13 20.27 -4.44
C ILE A 50 -1.82 19.59 -4.80
N LEU A 51 -1.66 19.28 -6.08
CA LEU A 51 -0.50 18.57 -6.60
C LEU A 51 0.19 19.40 -7.68
N SER A 52 1.51 19.52 -7.58
CA SER A 52 2.32 19.90 -8.73
C SER A 52 2.41 18.74 -9.73
N ALA A 53 3.01 18.99 -10.91
CA ALA A 53 3.25 17.93 -11.89
C ALA A 53 4.17 16.82 -11.34
N SER A 54 5.19 17.19 -10.56
CA SER A 54 6.08 16.24 -9.89
C SER A 54 5.38 15.46 -8.78
N ASP A 55 4.48 16.11 -8.03
CA ASP A 55 3.71 15.44 -6.98
C ASP A 55 2.71 14.46 -7.59
N SER A 56 2.10 14.83 -8.71
CA SER A 56 1.21 13.95 -9.47
C SER A 56 1.92 12.70 -9.98
N LEU A 57 3.17 12.83 -10.45
CA LEU A 57 3.98 11.67 -10.86
C LEU A 57 4.36 10.80 -9.65
N SER A 58 4.73 11.43 -8.53
CA SER A 58 5.08 10.72 -7.29
C SER A 58 3.89 9.93 -6.76
N LEU A 59 2.69 10.53 -6.75
CA LEU A 59 1.46 9.84 -6.37
C LEU A 59 1.16 8.66 -7.30
N GLN A 60 1.31 8.83 -8.61
CA GLN A 60 1.14 7.72 -9.57
C GLN A 60 2.09 6.57 -9.29
N GLN A 61 3.35 6.86 -8.96
CA GLN A 61 4.33 5.84 -8.58
C GLN A 61 3.91 5.13 -7.28
N LEU A 62 3.52 5.88 -6.24
CA LEU A 62 3.07 5.28 -4.98
C LEU A 62 1.83 4.41 -5.15
N MET A 63 0.87 4.82 -5.98
CA MET A 63 -0.31 4.03 -6.29
C MET A 63 0.03 2.78 -7.11
N ALA A 64 0.97 2.88 -8.05
CA ALA A 64 1.48 1.73 -8.78
C ALA A 64 2.16 0.72 -7.84
N ASP A 65 3.00 1.20 -6.92
CA ASP A 65 3.69 0.37 -5.93
C ASP A 65 2.69 -0.31 -4.97
N GLN A 66 1.65 0.40 -4.53
CA GLN A 66 0.57 -0.17 -3.72
C GLN A 66 -0.17 -1.29 -4.48
N SER A 67 -0.52 -1.05 -5.75
CA SER A 67 -1.17 -2.05 -6.60
C SER A 67 -0.31 -3.30 -6.78
N ILE A 68 0.98 -3.12 -7.08
CA ILE A 68 1.95 -4.23 -7.19
C ILE A 68 2.05 -4.98 -5.86
N THR A 69 2.19 -4.28 -4.74
CA THR A 69 2.32 -4.89 -3.42
C THR A 69 1.11 -5.76 -3.07
N ALA A 70 -0.10 -5.27 -3.32
CA ALA A 70 -1.33 -6.04 -3.08
C ALA A 70 -1.44 -7.27 -4.00
N GLN A 71 -1.13 -7.11 -5.29
CA GLN A 71 -1.17 -8.20 -6.27
C GLN A 71 -0.14 -9.29 -5.96
N THR A 72 1.11 -8.90 -5.71
CA THR A 72 2.18 -9.83 -5.34
C THR A 72 1.84 -10.55 -4.04
N SER A 73 1.39 -9.83 -3.01
CA SER A 73 0.96 -10.43 -1.73
C SER A 73 -0.12 -11.49 -1.92
N THR A 74 -1.14 -11.20 -2.74
CA THR A 74 -2.24 -12.12 -3.01
C THR A 74 -1.75 -13.36 -3.77
N SER A 75 -0.95 -13.16 -4.81
CA SER A 75 -0.41 -14.25 -5.63
C SER A 75 0.49 -15.19 -4.81
N THR A 76 1.38 -14.63 -3.98
CA THR A 76 2.26 -15.42 -3.12
C THR A 76 1.48 -16.17 -2.03
N LEU A 77 0.51 -15.52 -1.38
CA LEU A 77 -0.33 -16.19 -0.38
C LEU A 77 -1.13 -17.34 -1.01
N LYS A 78 -1.65 -17.14 -2.22
CA LYS A 78 -2.32 -18.20 -2.98
C LYS A 78 -1.36 -19.35 -3.30
N SER A 79 -0.17 -19.06 -3.80
CA SER A 79 0.84 -20.07 -4.13
C SER A 79 1.20 -20.92 -2.90
N ILE A 80 1.39 -20.30 -1.74
CA ILE A 80 1.70 -21.01 -0.49
C ILE A 80 0.50 -21.83 -0.02
N LYS A 81 -0.72 -21.28 -0.09
CA LYS A 81 -1.94 -22.04 0.21
C LYS A 81 -2.03 -23.29 -0.67
N ASP A 82 -1.87 -23.13 -1.97
CA ASP A 82 -1.95 -24.22 -2.94
C ASP A 82 -0.85 -25.27 -2.66
N SER A 83 0.37 -24.84 -2.30
CA SER A 83 1.48 -25.72 -1.92
C SER A 83 1.17 -26.53 -0.65
N ILE A 84 0.59 -25.90 0.39
CA ILE A 84 0.18 -26.59 1.62
C ILE A 84 -0.95 -27.58 1.34
N SER A 85 -1.97 -27.18 0.58
CA SER A 85 -3.07 -28.06 0.17
C SER A 85 -2.58 -29.26 -0.63
N ALA A 86 -1.62 -29.07 -1.54
CA ALA A 86 -1.00 -30.16 -2.29
C ALA A 86 -0.21 -31.10 -1.38
N ALA A 87 0.60 -30.57 -0.46
CA ALA A 87 1.34 -31.36 0.52
C ALA A 87 0.39 -32.18 1.40
N ALA A 88 -0.67 -31.57 1.93
CA ALA A 88 -1.68 -32.25 2.75
C ALA A 88 -2.47 -33.33 2.01
N ARG A 89 -2.57 -33.24 0.68
CA ARG A 89 -3.24 -34.24 -0.16
C ARG A 89 -2.34 -35.44 -0.48
N ASN A 90 -1.03 -35.32 -0.26
CA ASN A 90 -0.02 -36.31 -0.60
C ASN A 90 0.50 -37.08 0.62
N ILE A 91 -0.25 -37.05 1.73
CA ILE A 91 0.03 -37.75 3.00
C ILE A 91 -1.14 -38.68 3.32
#